data_AF-N8NYD7-F1
#
_entry.id   AF-N8NYD7-F1
#
_cell.length_a   1.000
_cell.length_b   1.000
_cell.length_c   1.000
_cell.angle_alpha   90.00
_cell.angle_beta   90.00
_cell.angle_gamma   90.00
#
_symmetry.space_group_name_H-M   'P 1'
#
loop_
_entity.id
_entity.type
_entity.pdbx_description
1 polymer ?
#
loop_
_entity_poly.entity_id
_entity_poly.type
_entity_poly.pdbx_seq_one_letter_code
_entity_poly.pdbx_strand_id
1 'polypeptide(L)'
;MTSQINNTPNPDKEEKDEINRLEMLMTISTNIAAFFFLLIFSLYFINFGLGSFDFSQNKSEWGAFGDFIGGILNPTIAAFALFWLITSVNLQIKELRKTNEALAKTVETAEKQQNQTSIQNFESLFFQLLKTKNDSLDDIEYKRQDNNEQGQPINIIELKSVDAIKQHIIDFKNDPRGDWLKYYEEKMLDYTGSYFRICYQIVKLIDNNETLVASIPKEKDKSIIYSAEQKKYFDIFRATLTKHEIEAFFFNCLNQYGNKKFKKLIEKYGLFEPLPIDNDRKSERNHRLTRYAYQYESIVFEENSYWKNYFSEISKIDITISLEDLESTFEKLISTSIINQSIIHGLNIGHFEETSGFCYQFNGHINSKDIYNIFSEENLNKIKNSPTFINPKSEISNKQENIKSIDLLIQECITWFNKNGIKNYDEKIAEIGYPSDRQSIKKLNQIKETRRTEINNYKNIIIILDQKLISIQESDATLTAFILIKYGISYTEYSEYIKSKQSLNTLVQQN
;
A
#
# COMPACT_ATOMS: atom_id res chain seq x y z
N MET A 1 -42.48 -26.92 23.77
CA MET A 1 -42.15 -26.77 25.21
C MET A 1 -43.08 -25.73 25.78
N THR A 2 -43.86 -26.15 26.77
CA THR A 2 -44.93 -25.44 27.44
C THR A 2 -44.44 -24.17 28.14
N SER A 3 -45.11 -23.05 27.87
CA SER A 3 -44.92 -21.76 28.53
C SER A 3 -45.30 -21.85 30.01
N GLN A 4 -44.30 -21.86 30.90
CA GLN A 4 -44.53 -21.52 32.30
C GLN A 4 -44.75 -20.01 32.38
N ILE A 5 -46.01 -19.61 32.49
CA ILE A 5 -46.40 -18.26 32.91
C ILE A 5 -46.00 -18.18 34.39
N ASN A 6 -44.84 -17.60 34.66
CA ASN A 6 -44.45 -17.20 36.00
C ASN A 6 -45.44 -16.14 36.48
N ASN A 7 -46.37 -16.54 37.34
CA ASN A 7 -47.19 -15.64 38.15
C ASN A 7 -46.34 -15.01 39.27
N THR A 8 -45.29 -14.28 38.91
CA THR A 8 -44.66 -13.33 39.84
C THR A 8 -45.58 -12.12 39.95
N PRO A 9 -45.99 -11.69 41.16
CA PRO A 9 -46.77 -10.47 41.33
C PRO A 9 -46.05 -9.32 40.62
N ASN A 10 -46.79 -8.52 39.84
CA ASN A 10 -46.23 -7.34 39.21
C ASN A 10 -45.72 -6.40 40.32
N PRO A 11 -44.41 -6.09 40.41
CA PRO A 11 -43.85 -5.27 41.49
C PRO A 11 -44.54 -3.90 41.61
N ASP A 12 -44.99 -3.34 40.48
CA ASP A 12 -45.70 -2.06 40.42
C ASP A 12 -47.10 -2.13 41.04
N LYS A 13 -47.70 -3.32 41.08
CA LYS A 13 -49.02 -3.56 41.67
C LYS A 13 -48.93 -3.67 43.19
N GLU A 14 -47.94 -4.40 43.70
CA GLU A 14 -47.70 -4.51 45.15
C GLU A 14 -47.38 -3.14 45.77
N GLU A 15 -46.60 -2.31 45.09
CA GLU A 15 -46.22 -0.99 45.58
C GLU A 15 -47.37 0.02 45.55
N LYS A 16 -48.20 0.02 44.48
CA LYS A 16 -49.44 0.79 44.47
C LYS A 16 -50.39 0.36 45.57
N ASP A 17 -50.51 -0.93 45.82
CA ASP A 17 -51.34 -1.46 46.89
C ASP A 17 -50.81 -1.04 48.28
N GLU A 18 -49.50 -0.95 48.45
CA GLU A 18 -48.85 -0.47 49.68
C GLU A 18 -49.11 1.03 49.92
N ILE A 19 -48.94 1.87 48.90
CA ILE A 19 -49.23 3.32 48.97
C ILE A 19 -50.72 3.56 49.26
N ASN A 20 -51.62 2.88 48.55
CA ASN A 20 -53.06 3.02 48.75
C ASN A 20 -53.48 2.60 50.17
N ARG A 21 -52.85 1.56 50.74
CA ARG A 21 -53.09 1.17 52.14
C ARG A 21 -52.62 2.25 53.12
N LEU A 22 -51.46 2.85 52.88
CA LEU A 22 -50.94 3.93 53.72
C LEU A 22 -51.85 5.17 53.66
N GLU A 23 -52.33 5.57 52.48
CA GLU A 23 -53.28 6.68 52.32
C GLU A 23 -54.62 6.41 53.01
N MET A 24 -55.14 5.18 52.89
CA MET A 24 -56.37 4.76 53.56
C MET A 24 -56.23 4.84 55.08
N LEU A 25 -55.12 4.34 55.63
CA LEU A 25 -54.85 4.38 57.07
C LEU A 25 -54.70 5.82 57.59
N MET A 26 -53.99 6.70 56.86
CA MET A 26 -53.90 8.12 57.19
C MET A 26 -55.28 8.79 57.19
N THR A 27 -56.10 8.52 56.18
CA THR A 27 -57.46 9.09 56.06
C THR A 27 -58.36 8.63 57.21
N ILE A 28 -58.32 7.33 57.55
CA ILE A 28 -59.09 6.77 58.66
C ILE A 28 -58.66 7.42 59.98
N SER A 29 -57.36 7.50 60.25
CA SER A 29 -56.85 8.08 61.50
C SER A 29 -57.23 9.56 61.66
N THR A 30 -57.23 10.31 60.56
CA THR A 30 -57.64 11.73 60.52
C THR A 30 -59.14 11.89 60.80
N ASN A 31 -59.97 11.05 60.18
CA ASN A 31 -61.43 11.08 60.40
C ASN A 31 -61.80 10.69 61.83
N ILE A 32 -61.11 9.71 62.41
CA ILE A 32 -61.29 9.32 63.81
C ILE A 32 -60.95 10.49 64.74
N ALA A 33 -59.81 11.17 64.50
CA ALA A 33 -59.41 12.33 65.29
C ALA A 33 -60.43 13.48 65.19
N ALA A 34 -60.93 13.78 63.98
CA ALA A 34 -61.95 14.80 63.76
C ALA A 34 -63.29 14.46 64.45
N PHE A 35 -63.69 13.19 64.42
CA PHE A 35 -64.90 12.73 65.11
C PHE A 35 -64.80 12.91 66.63
N PHE A 36 -63.70 12.50 67.24
CA PHE A 36 -63.50 12.68 68.69
C PHE A 36 -63.44 14.15 69.09
N PHE A 37 -62.80 14.99 68.26
CA PHE A 37 -62.79 16.44 68.48
C PHE A 37 -64.22 17.02 68.46
N LEU A 38 -64.99 16.71 67.42
CA LEU A 38 -66.39 17.17 67.29
C LEU A 38 -67.26 16.63 68.44
N LEU A 39 -67.10 15.37 68.83
CA LEU A 39 -67.84 14.76 69.93
C LEU A 39 -67.58 15.50 71.25
N ILE A 40 -66.31 15.70 71.61
CA ILE A 40 -65.92 16.40 72.85
C ILE A 40 -66.40 17.86 72.80
N PHE A 41 -66.26 18.53 71.66
CA PHE A 41 -66.72 19.90 71.47
C PHE A 41 -68.25 20.03 71.58
N SER A 42 -69.00 19.10 70.98
CA SER A 42 -70.47 19.05 71.08
C SER A 42 -70.92 18.77 72.51
N LEU A 43 -70.28 17.82 73.22
CA LEU A 43 -70.59 17.53 74.63
C LEU A 43 -70.35 18.76 75.53
N TYR A 44 -69.25 19.48 75.32
CA TYR A 44 -68.97 20.73 76.02
C TYR A 44 -70.05 21.80 75.75
N PHE A 45 -70.43 22.00 74.48
CA PHE A 45 -71.45 22.98 74.09
C PHE A 45 -72.84 22.63 74.62
N ILE A 46 -73.23 21.36 74.59
CA ILE A 46 -74.53 20.91 75.12
C ILE A 46 -74.59 21.09 76.64
N ASN A 47 -73.51 20.75 77.36
CA ASN A 47 -73.47 20.86 78.82
C ASN A 47 -73.59 22.31 79.31
N PHE A 48 -72.86 23.25 78.69
CA PHE A 48 -72.84 24.66 79.13
C PHE A 48 -73.79 25.59 78.37
N GLY A 49 -74.28 25.20 77.18
CA GLY A 49 -75.17 26.01 76.34
C GLY A 49 -76.65 25.63 76.43
N LEU A 50 -76.97 24.33 76.60
CA LEU A 50 -78.36 23.83 76.68
C LEU A 50 -78.75 23.33 78.08
N GLY A 51 -77.79 23.16 78.99
CA GLY A 51 -78.02 22.83 80.41
C GLY A 51 -78.73 21.50 80.67
N SER A 52 -78.65 20.55 79.73
CA SER A 52 -79.52 19.36 79.69
C SER A 52 -78.89 18.07 80.24
N PHE A 53 -77.69 18.11 80.82
CA PHE A 53 -76.97 16.95 81.36
C PHE A 53 -76.42 17.19 82.77
N ASP A 54 -76.32 16.11 83.56
CA ASP A 54 -75.90 16.10 84.97
C ASP A 54 -74.36 16.08 85.15
N PHE A 55 -73.61 16.62 84.19
CA PHE A 55 -72.15 16.72 84.28
C PHE A 55 -71.72 17.92 85.14
N SER A 56 -70.45 17.96 85.52
CA SER A 56 -69.91 19.06 86.35
C SER A 56 -70.22 20.43 85.73
N GLN A 57 -70.82 21.29 86.54
CA GLN A 57 -71.14 22.69 86.20
C GLN A 57 -69.93 23.62 86.41
N ASN A 58 -68.84 23.11 87.00
CA ASN A 58 -67.63 23.86 87.24
C ASN A 58 -66.70 23.82 86.02
N LYS A 59 -66.54 24.96 85.34
CA LYS A 59 -65.66 25.10 84.18
C LYS A 59 -64.21 24.71 84.47
N SER A 60 -63.75 24.83 85.72
CA SER A 60 -62.38 24.46 86.12
C SER A 60 -62.11 22.95 86.02
N GLU A 61 -63.12 22.11 86.28
CA GLU A 61 -62.98 20.64 86.22
C GLU A 61 -62.91 20.15 84.76
N TRP A 62 -63.65 20.81 83.85
CA TRP A 62 -63.53 20.59 82.41
C TRP A 62 -62.18 21.06 81.86
N GLY A 63 -61.60 22.12 82.43
CA GLY A 63 -60.22 22.53 82.16
C GLY A 63 -59.20 21.44 82.53
N ALA A 64 -59.28 20.90 83.75
CA ALA A 64 -58.40 19.82 84.20
C ALA A 64 -58.58 18.51 83.42
N PHE A 65 -59.81 18.17 83.01
CA PHE A 65 -60.08 17.06 82.11
C PHE A 65 -59.48 17.30 80.72
N GLY A 66 -59.63 18.52 80.19
CA GLY A 66 -58.99 18.95 78.95
C GLY A 66 -57.47 18.85 79.01
N ASP A 67 -56.86 19.20 80.14
CA ASP A 67 -55.41 19.08 80.37
C ASP A 67 -54.95 17.61 80.44
N PHE A 68 -55.72 16.72 81.07
CA PHE A 68 -55.45 15.28 81.10
C PHE A 68 -55.55 14.65 79.70
N ILE A 69 -56.64 14.94 78.98
CA ILE A 69 -56.84 14.47 77.60
C ILE A 69 -55.73 15.05 76.71
N GLY A 70 -55.44 16.34 76.78
CA GLY A 70 -54.35 16.98 76.04
C GLY A 70 -52.98 16.41 76.37
N GLY A 71 -52.73 16.07 77.64
CA GLY A 71 -51.48 15.46 78.11
C GLY A 71 -51.22 14.06 77.57
N ILE A 72 -52.26 13.28 77.26
CA ILE A 72 -52.15 11.96 76.63
C ILE A 72 -52.19 12.07 75.10
N LEU A 73 -53.10 12.89 74.58
CA LEU A 73 -53.37 13.00 73.15
C LEU A 73 -52.21 13.68 72.42
N ASN A 74 -51.60 14.72 72.99
CA ASN A 74 -50.49 15.45 72.34
C ASN A 74 -49.27 14.55 72.07
N PRO A 75 -48.71 13.82 73.06
CA PRO A 75 -47.60 12.89 72.80
C PRO A 75 -47.98 11.75 71.86
N THR A 76 -49.22 11.25 71.95
CA THR A 76 -49.70 10.15 71.09
C THR A 76 -49.82 10.59 69.63
N ILE A 77 -50.43 11.77 69.38
CA ILE A 77 -50.51 12.37 68.05
C ILE A 77 -49.10 12.68 67.52
N ALA A 78 -48.21 13.22 68.35
CA ALA A 78 -46.83 13.49 67.95
C ALA A 78 -46.08 12.20 67.55
N ALA A 79 -46.29 11.09 68.28
CA ALA A 79 -45.71 9.80 67.94
C ALA A 79 -46.24 9.24 66.61
N PHE A 80 -47.56 9.33 66.37
CA PHE A 80 -48.15 8.94 65.09
C PHE A 80 -47.66 9.83 63.93
N ALA A 81 -47.59 11.15 64.14
CA ALA A 81 -47.05 12.07 63.15
C ALA A 81 -45.59 11.74 62.79
N LEU A 82 -44.76 11.42 63.79
CA LEU A 82 -43.37 11.00 63.57
C LEU A 82 -43.30 9.67 62.82
N PHE A 83 -44.11 8.68 63.18
CA PHE A 83 -44.18 7.39 62.48
C PHE A 83 -44.54 7.57 60.99
N TRP A 84 -45.55 8.39 60.71
CA TRP A 84 -45.97 8.69 59.34
C TRP A 84 -44.89 9.46 58.56
N LEU A 85 -44.22 10.40 59.21
CA LEU A 85 -43.09 11.13 58.62
C LEU A 85 -41.96 10.17 58.25
N ILE A 86 -41.54 9.29 59.17
CA ILE A 86 -40.48 8.29 58.92
C ILE A 86 -40.86 7.37 57.76
N THR A 87 -42.10 6.89 57.74
CA THR A 87 -42.61 6.01 56.67
C THR A 87 -42.58 6.74 55.31
N SER A 88 -43.03 7.99 55.28
CA SER A 88 -42.99 8.83 54.07
C SER A 88 -41.55 9.08 53.59
N VAL A 89 -40.63 9.41 54.50
CA VAL A 89 -39.20 9.61 54.17
C VAL A 89 -38.58 8.33 53.61
N ASN A 90 -38.86 7.17 54.21
CA ASN A 90 -38.33 5.88 53.72
C ASN A 90 -38.85 5.57 52.30
N LEU A 91 -40.12 5.83 52.04
CA LEU A 91 -40.70 5.67 50.70
C LEU A 91 -40.05 6.63 49.69
N GLN A 92 -39.85 7.89 50.07
CA GLN A 92 -39.16 8.88 49.24
C GLN A 92 -37.72 8.48 48.91
N ILE A 93 -36.97 7.92 49.88
CA ILE A 93 -35.61 7.41 49.65
C ILE A 93 -35.61 6.24 48.66
N LYS A 94 -36.60 5.34 48.77
CA LYS A 94 -36.75 4.19 47.86
C LYS A 94 -37.02 4.66 46.42
N GLU A 95 -37.94 5.59 46.23
CA GLU A 95 -38.25 6.19 44.92
C GLU A 95 -37.06 6.95 44.33
N LEU A 96 -36.34 7.73 45.15
CA LEU A 96 -35.13 8.41 44.73
C LEU A 96 -34.06 7.43 44.25
N ARG A 97 -33.87 6.30 44.95
CA ARG A 97 -32.92 5.26 44.54
C ARG A 97 -33.30 4.65 43.19
N LYS A 98 -34.57 4.31 42.98
CA LYS A 98 -35.07 3.80 41.69
C LYS A 98 -34.90 4.81 40.56
N THR A 99 -35.16 6.08 40.85
CA THR A 99 -34.99 7.18 39.89
C THR A 99 -33.51 7.32 39.48
N ASN A 100 -32.59 7.24 40.45
CA ASN A 100 -31.15 7.25 40.18
C ASN A 100 -30.70 6.04 39.36
N GLU A 101 -31.20 4.83 39.67
CA GLU A 101 -30.90 3.60 38.91
C GLU A 101 -31.42 3.69 37.46
N ALA A 102 -32.66 4.15 37.27
CA ALA A 102 -33.25 4.36 35.96
C ALA A 102 -32.51 5.44 35.16
N LEU A 103 -32.08 6.52 35.82
CA LEU A 103 -31.28 7.57 35.22
C LEU A 103 -29.90 7.05 34.78
N ALA A 104 -29.23 6.26 35.62
CA ALA A 104 -27.94 5.64 35.27
C ALA A 104 -28.05 4.76 34.02
N LYS A 105 -29.10 3.93 33.93
CA LYS A 105 -29.38 3.10 32.74
C LYS A 105 -29.70 3.95 31.51
N THR A 106 -30.38 5.08 31.70
CA THR A 106 -30.69 6.02 30.62
C THR A 106 -29.42 6.67 30.08
N VAL A 107 -28.50 7.08 30.96
CA VAL A 107 -27.18 7.62 30.57
C VAL A 107 -26.39 6.58 29.78
N GLU A 108 -26.29 5.34 30.27
CA GLU A 108 -25.58 4.26 29.55
C GLU A 108 -26.20 3.99 28.17
N THR A 109 -27.53 3.99 28.08
CA THR A 109 -28.24 3.79 26.80
C THR A 109 -28.01 4.97 25.85
N ALA A 110 -28.02 6.20 26.35
CA ALA A 110 -27.74 7.40 25.59
C ALA A 110 -26.31 7.41 25.04
N GLU A 111 -25.31 6.98 25.83
CA GLU A 111 -23.92 6.84 25.40
C GLU A 111 -23.78 5.79 24.27
N LYS A 112 -24.40 4.62 24.42
CA LYS A 112 -24.43 3.59 23.36
C LYS A 112 -25.09 4.11 22.09
N GLN A 113 -26.20 4.83 22.23
CA GLN A 113 -26.90 5.42 21.10
C GLN A 113 -26.05 6.50 20.41
N GLN A 114 -25.37 7.36 21.18
CA GLN A 114 -24.45 8.37 20.64
C GLN A 114 -23.33 7.73 19.82
N ASN A 115 -22.73 6.64 20.33
CA ASN A 115 -21.70 5.90 19.61
C ASN A 115 -22.25 5.28 18.32
N GLN A 116 -23.44 4.67 18.36
CA GLN A 116 -24.07 4.09 17.18
C GLN A 116 -24.43 5.16 16.14
N THR A 117 -24.94 6.33 16.56
CA THR A 117 -25.19 7.47 15.68
C THR A 117 -23.90 8.01 15.07
N SER A 118 -22.80 8.06 15.83
CA SER A 118 -21.50 8.47 15.29
C SER A 118 -20.99 7.52 14.20
N ILE A 119 -21.15 6.20 14.40
CA ILE A 119 -20.82 5.19 13.38
C ILE A 119 -21.71 5.36 12.14
N GLN A 120 -23.02 5.54 12.31
CA GLN A 120 -23.95 5.77 11.19
C GLN A 120 -23.61 7.05 10.39
N ASN A 121 -23.26 8.13 11.08
CA ASN A 121 -22.85 9.38 10.44
C ASN A 121 -21.54 9.19 9.65
N PHE A 122 -20.58 8.46 10.22
CA PHE A 122 -19.36 8.08 9.53
C PHE A 122 -19.65 7.24 8.29
N GLU A 123 -20.44 6.16 8.41
CA GLU A 123 -20.79 5.26 7.31
C GLU A 123 -21.49 6.05 6.19
N SER A 124 -22.45 6.91 6.54
CA SER A 124 -23.14 7.75 5.57
C SER A 124 -22.17 8.66 4.80
N LEU A 125 -21.25 9.34 5.49
CA LEU A 125 -20.26 10.20 4.84
C LEU A 125 -19.26 9.39 4.02
N PHE A 126 -18.82 8.23 4.51
CA PHE A 126 -17.91 7.32 3.82
C PHE A 126 -18.51 6.81 2.50
N PHE A 127 -19.74 6.30 2.53
CA PHE A 127 -20.41 5.83 1.31
C PHE A 127 -20.76 6.97 0.35
N GLN A 128 -21.09 8.16 0.87
CA GLN A 128 -21.26 9.33 0.02
C GLN A 128 -19.96 9.72 -0.69
N LEU A 129 -18.82 9.71 0.01
CA LEU A 129 -17.52 9.97 -0.61
C LEU A 129 -17.12 8.88 -1.63
N LEU A 130 -17.42 7.61 -1.37
CA LEU A 130 -17.22 6.53 -2.35
C LEU A 130 -18.04 6.76 -3.62
N LYS A 131 -19.29 7.22 -3.48
CA LYS A 131 -20.11 7.61 -4.63
C LYS A 131 -19.49 8.79 -5.37
N THR A 132 -19.11 9.85 -4.67
CA THR A 132 -18.44 11.02 -5.27
C THR A 132 -17.11 10.65 -5.94
N LYS A 133 -16.37 9.66 -5.42
CA LYS A 133 -15.17 9.10 -6.06
C LYS A 133 -15.50 8.46 -7.41
N ASN A 134 -16.60 7.72 -7.51
CA ASN A 134 -17.04 7.13 -8.77
C ASN A 134 -17.56 8.20 -9.74
N ASP A 135 -18.29 9.20 -9.26
CA ASP A 135 -18.74 10.31 -10.10
C ASP A 135 -17.52 11.09 -10.67
N SER A 136 -16.51 11.36 -9.84
CA SER A 136 -15.26 12.01 -10.29
C SER A 136 -14.40 11.12 -11.19
N LEU A 137 -14.57 9.81 -11.15
CA LEU A 137 -13.91 8.89 -12.08
C LEU A 137 -14.47 9.09 -13.49
N ASP A 138 -15.78 9.31 -13.62
CA ASP A 138 -16.44 9.49 -14.92
C ASP A 138 -16.02 10.77 -15.67
N ASP A 139 -15.50 11.76 -14.93
CA ASP A 139 -14.93 12.99 -15.49
C ASP A 139 -13.50 12.81 -16.05
N ILE A 140 -12.85 11.68 -15.78
CA ILE A 140 -11.50 11.39 -16.30
C ILE A 140 -11.62 11.02 -17.78
N GLU A 141 -10.98 11.81 -18.64
CA GLU A 141 -10.99 11.60 -20.09
C GLU A 141 -9.59 11.34 -20.62
N TYR A 142 -9.51 10.49 -21.64
CA TYR A 142 -8.33 10.31 -22.48
C TYR A 142 -8.70 10.63 -23.92
N LYS A 143 -7.90 11.47 -24.57
CA LYS A 143 -8.07 11.82 -25.99
C LYS A 143 -6.75 11.70 -26.73
N ARG A 144 -6.75 10.94 -27.82
CA ARG A 144 -5.64 10.83 -28.76
C ARG A 144 -6.13 11.00 -30.18
N GLN A 145 -5.47 11.88 -30.91
CA GLN A 145 -5.71 12.10 -32.32
C GLN A 145 -4.47 11.70 -33.11
N ASP A 146 -4.58 10.66 -33.92
CA ASP A 146 -3.55 10.24 -34.85
C ASP A 146 -3.78 10.96 -36.19
N ASN A 147 -2.78 11.71 -36.66
CA ASN A 147 -2.84 12.45 -37.91
C ASN A 147 -2.00 11.76 -39.00
N ASN A 148 -2.40 11.90 -40.27
CA ASN A 148 -1.58 11.49 -41.41
C ASN A 148 -0.41 12.46 -41.62
N GLU A 149 0.47 12.14 -42.57
CA GLU A 149 1.63 12.98 -42.95
C GLU A 149 1.23 14.40 -43.41
N GLN A 150 -0.03 14.61 -43.79
CA GLN A 150 -0.59 15.91 -44.20
C GLN A 150 -1.32 16.64 -43.06
N GLY A 151 -1.25 16.12 -41.83
CA GLY A 151 -1.87 16.72 -40.64
C GLY A 151 -3.38 16.50 -40.51
N GLN A 152 -3.98 15.66 -41.36
CA GLN A 152 -5.41 15.33 -41.28
C GLN A 152 -5.64 14.18 -40.28
N PRO A 153 -6.69 14.25 -39.45
CA PRO A 153 -7.02 13.19 -38.50
C PRO A 153 -7.36 11.89 -39.23
N ILE A 154 -6.63 10.82 -38.93
CA ILE A 154 -6.91 9.45 -39.36
C ILE A 154 -7.79 8.74 -38.32
N ASN A 155 -7.49 8.96 -37.04
CA ASN A 155 -8.15 8.26 -35.95
C ASN A 155 -8.26 9.17 -34.73
N ILE A 156 -9.43 9.17 -34.08
CA ILE A 156 -9.68 9.88 -32.82
C ILE A 156 -10.15 8.83 -31.82
N ILE A 157 -9.34 8.62 -30.79
CA ILE A 157 -9.65 7.75 -29.66
C ILE A 157 -10.07 8.65 -28.50
N GLU A 158 -11.32 8.50 -28.06
CA GLU A 158 -11.84 9.14 -26.86
C GLU A 158 -12.30 8.06 -25.88
N LEU A 159 -11.72 8.06 -24.68
CA LEU A 159 -12.07 7.13 -23.61
C LEU A 159 -12.41 7.93 -22.36
N LYS A 160 -13.21 7.33 -21.47
CA LYS A 160 -13.59 7.91 -20.17
C LYS A 160 -13.41 6.92 -19.03
N SER A 161 -13.51 7.42 -17.80
CA SER A 161 -13.55 6.60 -16.58
C SER A 161 -12.34 5.66 -16.46
N VAL A 162 -12.57 4.40 -16.12
CA VAL A 162 -11.54 3.36 -15.96
C VAL A 162 -10.72 3.15 -17.25
N ASP A 163 -11.36 3.23 -18.42
CA ASP A 163 -10.68 3.01 -19.70
C ASP A 163 -9.72 4.15 -20.03
N ALA A 164 -10.06 5.38 -19.68
CA ALA A 164 -9.16 6.52 -19.79
C ALA A 164 -7.91 6.35 -18.91
N ILE A 165 -8.10 6.00 -17.63
CA ILE A 165 -6.97 5.71 -16.72
C ILE A 165 -6.11 4.59 -17.30
N LYS A 166 -6.73 3.48 -17.70
CA LYS A 166 -6.01 2.36 -18.30
C LYS A 166 -5.18 2.78 -19.51
N GLN A 167 -5.73 3.58 -20.41
CA GLN A 167 -5.01 4.01 -21.61
C GLN A 167 -3.87 4.98 -21.28
N HIS A 168 -4.08 5.95 -20.38
CA HIS A 168 -2.98 6.76 -19.86
C HIS A 168 -1.89 5.90 -19.24
N ILE A 169 -2.27 4.87 -18.48
CA ILE A 169 -1.35 3.93 -17.84
C ILE A 169 -0.51 3.18 -18.88
N ILE A 170 -1.16 2.70 -19.95
CA ILE A 170 -0.49 2.01 -21.06
C ILE A 170 0.45 2.96 -21.81
N ASP A 171 0.00 4.18 -22.08
CA ASP A 171 0.76 5.17 -22.82
C ASP A 171 2.01 5.61 -22.07
N PHE A 172 1.92 5.97 -20.77
CA PHE A 172 3.11 6.36 -20.03
C PHE A 172 4.11 5.19 -19.92
N LYS A 173 3.66 3.94 -19.77
CA LYS A 173 4.56 2.77 -19.72
C LYS A 173 5.27 2.54 -21.04
N ASN A 174 4.56 2.74 -22.15
CA ASN A 174 5.07 2.45 -23.49
C ASN A 174 5.73 3.65 -24.18
N ASP A 175 5.59 4.88 -23.66
CA ASP A 175 6.19 6.07 -24.27
C ASP A 175 7.72 5.97 -24.22
N PRO A 176 8.40 5.89 -25.38
CA PRO A 176 9.85 5.86 -25.44
C PRO A 176 10.48 7.26 -25.33
N ARG A 177 9.70 8.34 -25.17
CA ARG A 177 10.20 9.73 -25.23
C ARG A 177 10.21 10.47 -23.89
N GLY A 178 9.57 9.95 -22.83
CA GLY A 178 9.24 10.77 -21.66
C GLY A 178 9.53 10.16 -20.29
N ASP A 179 10.08 11.00 -19.42
CA ASP A 179 9.92 10.91 -17.96
C ASP A 179 8.43 10.74 -17.64
N TRP A 180 8.08 9.73 -16.82
CA TRP A 180 6.69 9.50 -16.44
C TRP A 180 6.10 10.72 -15.73
N LEU A 181 6.94 11.49 -15.02
CA LEU A 181 6.54 12.68 -14.30
C LEU A 181 6.00 13.74 -15.26
N LYS A 182 6.71 13.99 -16.36
CA LYS A 182 6.28 14.94 -17.39
C LYS A 182 4.96 14.53 -18.03
N TYR A 183 4.81 13.25 -18.41
CA TYR A 183 3.54 12.77 -18.95
C TYR A 183 2.41 12.92 -17.92
N TYR A 184 2.68 12.57 -16.66
CA TYR A 184 1.71 12.68 -15.59
C TYR A 184 1.26 14.13 -15.39
N GLU A 185 2.21 15.07 -15.29
CA GLU A 185 1.94 16.50 -15.12
C GLU A 185 1.19 17.10 -16.31
N GLU A 186 1.58 16.77 -17.55
CA GLU A 186 0.98 17.37 -18.76
C GLU A 186 -0.35 16.72 -19.20
N LYS A 187 -0.57 15.44 -18.88
CA LYS A 187 -1.67 14.64 -19.47
C LYS A 187 -2.62 14.02 -18.47
N MET A 188 -2.21 13.76 -17.22
CA MET A 188 -3.07 13.11 -16.22
C MET A 188 -3.48 14.02 -15.07
N LEU A 189 -2.62 14.91 -14.62
CA LEU A 189 -2.81 15.67 -13.38
C LEU A 189 -4.13 16.47 -13.38
N ASP A 190 -4.44 17.13 -14.50
CA ASP A 190 -5.64 17.94 -14.64
C ASP A 190 -6.94 17.12 -14.52
N TYR A 191 -6.97 15.93 -15.12
CA TYR A 191 -8.14 15.05 -15.09
C TYR A 191 -8.25 14.25 -13.79
N THR A 192 -7.12 13.82 -13.23
CA THR A 192 -7.10 12.87 -12.10
C THR A 192 -6.91 13.52 -10.73
N GLY A 193 -6.52 14.79 -10.67
CA GLY A 193 -6.22 15.48 -9.42
C GLY A 193 -7.40 15.52 -8.43
N SER A 194 -8.61 15.79 -8.92
CA SER A 194 -9.82 15.80 -8.08
C SER A 194 -10.16 14.41 -7.55
N TYR A 195 -10.08 13.41 -8.42
CA TYR A 195 -10.28 12.00 -8.07
C TYR A 195 -9.35 11.56 -6.93
N PHE A 196 -8.04 11.83 -7.04
CA PHE A 196 -7.08 11.46 -5.98
C PHE A 196 -7.27 12.26 -4.69
N ARG A 197 -7.71 13.52 -4.77
CA ARG A 197 -8.06 14.30 -3.57
C ARG A 197 -9.26 13.73 -2.84
N ILE A 198 -10.30 13.27 -3.55
CA ILE A 198 -11.46 12.62 -2.94
C ILE A 198 -11.03 11.31 -2.27
N CYS A 199 -10.21 10.51 -2.94
CA CYS A 199 -9.65 9.29 -2.36
C CYS A 199 -8.83 9.58 -1.09
N TYR A 200 -8.03 10.65 -1.08
CA TYR A 200 -7.34 11.09 0.12
C TYR A 200 -8.31 11.44 1.25
N GLN A 201 -9.42 12.13 0.96
CA GLN A 201 -10.42 12.43 2.00
C GLN A 201 -11.08 11.18 2.55
N ILE A 202 -11.34 10.15 1.72
CA ILE A 202 -11.88 8.87 2.17
C ILE A 202 -10.92 8.22 3.17
N VAL A 203 -9.64 8.07 2.81
CA VAL A 203 -8.64 7.42 3.67
C VAL A 203 -8.39 8.26 4.93
N LYS A 204 -8.35 9.59 4.80
CA LYS A 204 -8.23 10.50 5.95
C LYS A 204 -9.43 10.42 6.89
N LEU A 205 -10.64 10.27 6.36
CA LEU A 205 -11.86 10.10 7.15
C LEU A 205 -11.80 8.81 7.97
N ILE A 206 -11.33 7.70 7.38
CA ILE A 206 -11.09 6.44 8.10
C ILE A 206 -10.03 6.63 9.20
N ASP A 207 -8.90 7.26 8.85
CA ASP A 207 -7.76 7.38 9.74
C ASP A 207 -8.03 8.25 10.98
N ASN A 208 -8.75 9.35 10.78
CA ASN A 208 -9.03 10.33 11.83
C ASN A 208 -10.28 10.03 12.65
N ASN A 209 -11.03 8.97 12.34
CA ASN A 209 -12.28 8.69 13.03
C ASN A 209 -12.03 7.98 14.38
N GLU A 210 -12.24 8.70 15.47
CA GLU A 210 -12.04 8.21 16.84
C GLU A 210 -12.95 7.03 17.21
N THR A 211 -14.17 6.96 16.66
CA THR A 211 -15.09 5.85 16.97
C THR A 211 -14.65 4.53 16.35
N LEU A 212 -13.86 4.57 15.27
CA LEU A 212 -13.22 3.36 14.71
C LEU A 212 -12.01 2.91 15.53
N VAL A 213 -11.35 3.81 16.26
CA VAL A 213 -10.13 3.51 17.06
C VAL A 213 -10.46 2.75 18.34
N ALA A 214 -11.68 2.85 18.87
CA ALA A 214 -12.06 2.28 20.16
C ALA A 214 -11.99 0.72 20.25
N SER A 215 -11.82 0.03 19.12
CA SER A 215 -11.70 -1.43 19.03
C SER A 215 -10.25 -1.92 18.82
N ILE A 216 -9.24 -1.18 19.29
CA ILE A 216 -7.84 -1.66 19.28
C ILE A 216 -7.74 -2.99 20.05
N PRO A 217 -7.33 -4.09 19.40
CA PRO A 217 -6.94 -5.30 20.11
C PRO A 217 -5.77 -4.95 21.03
N LYS A 218 -5.94 -5.17 22.35
CA LYS A 218 -4.79 -5.24 23.25
C LYS A 218 -3.95 -6.42 22.79
N GLU A 219 -2.79 -6.09 22.22
CA GLU A 219 -1.71 -6.98 21.79
C GLU A 219 -1.96 -7.85 20.55
N LYS A 220 -1.33 -7.47 19.44
CA LYS A 220 -0.19 -8.20 18.85
C LYS A 220 0.38 -7.35 17.71
N ASP A 221 1.69 -7.20 17.71
CA ASP A 221 2.49 -6.49 16.71
C ASP A 221 2.57 -4.95 16.87
N LYS A 222 3.73 -4.47 17.34
CA LYS A 222 4.05 -3.02 17.47
C LYS A 222 4.18 -2.32 16.11
N SER A 223 4.02 -3.05 15.00
CA SER A 223 4.12 -2.55 13.63
C SER A 223 2.80 -2.06 13.03
N ILE A 224 1.64 -2.48 13.58
CA ILE A 224 0.32 -2.11 13.06
C ILE A 224 -0.24 -0.91 13.83
N ILE A 225 -0.44 0.21 13.12
CA ILE A 225 -0.85 1.51 13.71
C ILE A 225 -2.33 1.84 13.43
N TYR A 226 -3.15 0.83 13.14
CA TYR A 226 -4.58 0.99 12.83
C TYR A 226 -5.43 -0.06 13.55
N SER A 227 -6.71 0.25 13.79
CA SER A 227 -7.68 -0.70 14.35
C SER A 227 -8.24 -1.67 13.30
N ALA A 228 -8.84 -2.76 13.74
CA ALA A 228 -9.50 -3.73 12.86
C ALA A 228 -10.65 -3.10 12.05
N GLU A 229 -11.43 -2.20 12.67
CA GLU A 229 -12.50 -1.48 11.97
C GLU A 229 -11.95 -0.49 10.94
N GLN A 230 -10.88 0.26 11.26
CA GLN A 230 -10.23 1.13 10.28
C GLN A 230 -9.74 0.35 9.06
N LYS A 231 -9.07 -0.79 9.29
CA LYS A 231 -8.60 -1.67 8.21
C LYS A 231 -9.74 -2.21 7.37
N LYS A 232 -10.84 -2.65 8.00
CA LYS A 232 -12.05 -3.11 7.30
C LYS A 232 -12.61 -2.04 6.35
N TYR A 233 -12.78 -0.79 6.79
CA TYR A 233 -13.26 0.28 5.91
C TYR A 233 -12.25 0.66 4.82
N PHE A 234 -10.96 0.63 5.14
CA PHE A 234 -9.92 0.83 4.15
C PHE A 234 -9.93 -0.26 3.08
N ASP A 235 -10.09 -1.53 3.47
CA ASP A 235 -10.18 -2.66 2.54
C ASP A 235 -11.42 -2.58 1.65
N ILE A 236 -12.55 -2.08 2.18
CA ILE A 236 -13.73 -1.75 1.36
C ILE A 236 -13.37 -0.70 0.31
N PHE A 237 -12.72 0.40 0.70
CA PHE A 237 -12.26 1.44 -0.25
C PHE A 237 -11.29 0.85 -1.29
N ARG A 238 -10.27 0.10 -0.86
CA ARG A 238 -9.28 -0.55 -1.73
C ARG A 238 -9.93 -1.50 -2.73
N ALA A 239 -10.96 -2.23 -2.32
CA ALA A 239 -11.70 -3.14 -3.20
C ALA A 239 -12.48 -2.41 -4.31
N THR A 240 -12.74 -1.09 -4.17
CA THR A 240 -13.36 -0.28 -5.23
C THR A 240 -12.38 0.19 -6.31
N LEU A 241 -11.08 -0.10 -6.18
CA LEU A 241 -10.05 0.35 -7.10
C LEU A 241 -9.70 -0.76 -8.09
N THR A 242 -9.71 -0.43 -9.38
CA THR A 242 -9.19 -1.31 -10.41
C THR A 242 -7.66 -1.35 -10.40
N LYS A 243 -7.08 -2.38 -11.02
CA LYS A 243 -5.62 -2.50 -11.19
C LYS A 243 -4.97 -1.22 -11.74
N HIS A 244 -5.57 -0.58 -12.75
CA HIS A 244 -4.99 0.61 -13.38
C HIS A 244 -5.17 1.87 -12.50
N GLU A 245 -6.25 1.96 -11.70
CA GLU A 245 -6.36 2.99 -10.66
C GLU A 245 -5.25 2.83 -9.61
N ILE A 246 -4.97 1.60 -9.17
CA ILE A 246 -3.88 1.32 -8.21
C ILE A 246 -2.50 1.65 -8.81
N GLU A 247 -2.28 1.32 -10.09
CA GLU A 247 -1.08 1.76 -10.82
C GLU A 247 -1.01 3.31 -10.90
N ALA A 248 -2.12 3.99 -11.13
CA ALA A 248 -2.17 5.46 -11.13
C ALA A 248 -1.90 6.05 -9.73
N PHE A 249 -2.40 5.41 -8.67
CA PHE A 249 -2.11 5.78 -7.28
C PHE A 249 -0.62 5.76 -6.96
N PHE A 250 0.08 4.74 -7.46
CA PHE A 250 1.52 4.61 -7.33
C PHE A 250 2.21 5.86 -7.90
N PHE A 251 1.96 6.23 -9.15
CA PHE A 251 2.62 7.41 -9.72
C PHE A 251 2.16 8.73 -9.09
N ASN A 252 0.86 8.87 -8.76
CA ASN A 252 0.35 10.06 -8.09
C ASN A 252 1.05 10.34 -6.75
N CYS A 253 1.33 9.30 -5.96
CA CYS A 253 1.93 9.48 -4.64
C CYS A 253 3.45 9.68 -4.68
N LEU A 254 4.10 9.43 -5.82
CA LEU A 254 5.51 9.77 -6.06
C LEU A 254 5.69 11.20 -6.59
N ASN A 255 4.68 11.75 -7.25
CA ASN A 255 4.74 13.11 -7.77
C ASN A 255 4.85 14.14 -6.61
N GLN A 256 5.58 15.23 -6.84
CA GLN A 256 5.65 16.40 -5.95
C GLN A 256 4.29 17.02 -5.61
N TYR A 257 3.33 16.98 -6.55
CA TYR A 257 1.94 17.40 -6.35
C TYR A 257 1.12 16.34 -5.62
N GLY A 258 1.64 15.13 -5.52
CA GLY A 258 1.15 14.08 -4.64
C GLY A 258 1.21 14.55 -3.19
N ASN A 259 0.09 14.42 -2.47
CA ASN A 259 0.05 14.82 -1.07
C ASN A 259 0.95 13.87 -0.25
N LYS A 260 2.09 14.35 0.27
CA LYS A 260 3.01 13.57 1.13
C LYS A 260 2.30 12.91 2.32
N LYS A 261 1.22 13.52 2.83
CA LYS A 261 0.38 12.91 3.87
C LYS A 261 -0.42 11.73 3.34
N PHE A 262 -0.88 11.80 2.09
CA PHE A 262 -1.59 10.71 1.47
C PHE A 262 -0.69 9.49 1.26
N LYS A 263 0.55 9.70 0.80
CA LYS A 263 1.56 8.64 0.71
C LYS A 263 1.71 7.87 2.04
N LYS A 264 1.88 8.59 3.15
CA LYS A 264 1.98 7.98 4.48
C LYS A 264 0.75 7.17 4.88
N LEU A 265 -0.45 7.65 4.54
CA LEU A 265 -1.70 6.93 4.82
C LEU A 265 -1.80 5.64 4.01
N ILE A 266 -1.50 5.68 2.71
CA ILE A 266 -1.59 4.47 1.88
C ILE A 266 -0.53 3.45 2.27
N GLU A 267 0.66 3.90 2.70
CA GLU A 267 1.71 3.05 3.28
C GLU A 267 1.25 2.42 4.60
N LYS A 268 0.63 3.21 5.49
CA LYS A 268 0.07 2.73 6.75
C LYS A 268 -0.93 1.59 6.56
N TYR A 269 -1.81 1.66 5.56
CA TYR A 269 -2.91 0.71 5.39
C TYR A 269 -2.68 -0.34 4.29
N GLY A 270 -1.55 -0.31 3.57
CA GLY A 270 -1.22 -1.35 2.60
C GLY A 270 -2.00 -1.26 1.29
N LEU A 271 -2.07 -0.09 0.64
CA LEU A 271 -2.86 0.08 -0.59
C LEU A 271 -2.42 -0.83 -1.75
N PHE A 272 -1.12 -1.14 -1.84
CA PHE A 272 -0.52 -1.81 -3.00
C PHE A 272 -0.38 -3.33 -2.86
N GLU A 273 -0.99 -3.94 -1.84
CA GLU A 273 -1.08 -5.40 -1.73
C GLU A 273 -1.53 -6.08 -3.05
N PRO A 274 -2.63 -5.66 -3.72
CA PRO A 274 -3.09 -6.30 -4.96
C PRO A 274 -2.30 -5.84 -6.21
N LEU A 275 -1.33 -4.93 -6.09
CA LEU A 275 -0.59 -4.39 -7.23
C LEU A 275 0.34 -5.47 -7.80
N PRO A 276 0.16 -5.93 -9.06
CA PRO A 276 1.05 -6.93 -9.61
C PRO A 276 2.39 -6.30 -10.00
N ILE A 277 3.49 -7.01 -9.80
CA ILE A 277 4.80 -6.59 -10.30
C ILE A 277 4.78 -6.50 -11.83
N ASP A 278 5.52 -5.55 -12.42
CA ASP A 278 5.59 -5.38 -13.87
C ASP A 278 6.78 -6.06 -14.55
N ASN A 279 7.81 -6.45 -13.77
CA ASN A 279 9.01 -7.13 -14.27
C ASN A 279 8.73 -8.46 -15.02
N ASP A 280 7.61 -9.14 -14.73
CA ASP A 280 7.25 -10.42 -15.36
C ASP A 280 6.27 -10.28 -16.54
N ARG A 281 5.88 -9.05 -16.91
CA ARG A 281 4.81 -8.81 -17.90
C ARG A 281 5.39 -8.65 -19.30
N LYS A 282 5.29 -9.70 -20.12
CA LYS A 282 5.80 -9.75 -21.52
C LYS A 282 5.35 -8.59 -22.43
N SER A 283 4.23 -7.93 -22.13
CA SER A 283 3.67 -6.84 -22.93
C SER A 283 4.22 -5.46 -22.56
N GLU A 284 4.88 -5.30 -21.42
CA GLU A 284 5.38 -4.01 -20.92
C GLU A 284 6.87 -3.89 -21.23
N ARG A 285 7.25 -2.92 -22.06
CA ARG A 285 8.66 -2.72 -22.48
C ARG A 285 9.52 -2.01 -21.43
N ASN A 286 8.89 -1.22 -20.57
CA ASN A 286 9.55 -0.45 -19.51
C ASN A 286 8.90 -0.78 -18.16
N HIS A 287 9.65 -1.42 -17.25
CA HIS A 287 9.17 -1.82 -15.93
C HIS A 287 9.18 -0.64 -14.93
N ARG A 288 8.31 0.34 -15.16
CA ARG A 288 8.28 1.62 -14.41
C ARG A 288 7.85 1.45 -12.94
N LEU A 289 7.02 0.48 -12.59
CA LEU A 289 6.63 0.23 -11.18
C LEU A 289 7.84 -0.27 -10.39
N THR A 290 8.50 -1.33 -10.86
CA THR A 290 9.69 -1.88 -10.18
C THR A 290 10.88 -0.93 -10.20
N ARG A 291 10.99 -0.05 -11.20
CA ARG A 291 11.99 1.02 -11.20
C ARG A 291 11.86 1.95 -9.99
N TYR A 292 10.64 2.34 -9.61
CA TYR A 292 10.43 3.38 -8.58
C TYR A 292 9.90 2.84 -7.24
N ALA A 293 9.61 1.55 -7.13
CA ALA A 293 9.01 0.97 -5.92
C ALA A 293 9.86 1.13 -4.66
N TYR A 294 11.19 1.22 -4.80
CA TYR A 294 12.11 1.51 -3.69
C TYR A 294 11.80 2.81 -2.94
N GLN A 295 11.05 3.74 -3.56
CA GLN A 295 10.67 5.00 -2.94
C GLN A 295 9.55 4.83 -1.89
N TYR A 296 8.94 3.65 -1.79
CA TYR A 296 7.92 3.30 -0.80
C TYR A 296 8.48 2.45 0.34
N GLU A 297 7.84 2.51 1.50
CA GLU A 297 8.04 1.50 2.54
C GLU A 297 7.44 0.15 2.11
N SER A 298 8.17 -0.95 2.31
CA SER A 298 7.74 -2.28 1.85
C SER A 298 6.39 -2.72 2.42
N ILE A 299 5.98 -2.17 3.57
CA ILE A 299 4.69 -2.45 4.22
C ILE A 299 3.48 -2.05 3.37
N VAL A 300 3.62 -1.10 2.42
CA VAL A 300 2.51 -0.71 1.54
C VAL A 300 2.02 -1.85 0.64
N PHE A 301 2.87 -2.86 0.43
CA PHE A 301 2.59 -4.04 -0.38
C PHE A 301 2.12 -5.26 0.44
N GLU A 302 2.03 -5.11 1.77
CA GLU A 302 1.58 -6.13 2.73
C GLU A 302 2.16 -7.54 2.45
N GLU A 303 1.29 -8.51 2.18
CA GLU A 303 1.64 -9.92 2.03
C GLU A 303 2.00 -10.33 0.59
N ASN A 304 2.14 -9.37 -0.33
CA ASN A 304 2.46 -9.67 -1.71
C ASN A 304 3.90 -10.23 -1.87
N SER A 305 3.99 -11.54 -2.11
CA SER A 305 5.25 -12.27 -2.23
C SER A 305 6.20 -11.74 -3.32
N TYR A 306 5.68 -11.23 -4.44
CA TYR A 306 6.51 -10.68 -5.51
C TYR A 306 7.23 -9.41 -5.05
N TRP A 307 6.52 -8.52 -4.34
CA TRP A 307 7.12 -7.31 -3.78
C TRP A 307 8.06 -7.64 -2.61
N LYS A 308 7.73 -8.62 -1.76
CA LYS A 308 8.67 -9.10 -0.73
C LYS A 308 9.99 -9.57 -1.34
N ASN A 309 9.95 -10.32 -2.44
CA ASN A 309 11.15 -10.72 -3.18
C ASN A 309 11.88 -9.52 -3.78
N TYR A 310 11.16 -8.58 -4.41
CA TYR A 310 11.75 -7.34 -4.92
C TYR A 310 12.52 -6.58 -3.84
N PHE A 311 11.89 -6.30 -2.68
CA PHE A 311 12.54 -5.57 -1.58
C PHE A 311 13.73 -6.34 -0.99
N SER A 312 13.64 -7.66 -0.90
CA SER A 312 14.76 -8.53 -0.51
C SER A 312 15.94 -8.42 -1.48
N GLU A 313 15.69 -8.41 -2.79
CA GLU A 313 16.75 -8.26 -3.79
C GLU A 313 17.35 -6.85 -3.79
N ILE A 314 16.55 -5.79 -3.83
CA ILE A 314 17.08 -4.41 -3.88
C ILE A 314 17.84 -4.04 -2.61
N SER A 315 17.56 -4.68 -1.47
CA SER A 315 18.33 -4.48 -0.22
C SER A 315 19.79 -4.91 -0.33
N LYS A 316 20.15 -5.71 -1.35
CA LYS A 316 21.51 -6.17 -1.65
C LYS A 316 22.26 -5.23 -2.61
N ILE A 317 21.63 -4.14 -3.06
CA ILE A 317 22.32 -3.10 -3.82
C ILE A 317 23.33 -2.44 -2.89
N ASP A 318 24.61 -2.58 -3.20
CA ASP A 318 25.68 -1.92 -2.48
C ASP A 318 25.85 -0.48 -2.99
N ILE A 319 25.48 0.48 -2.15
CA ILE A 319 25.55 1.93 -2.43
C ILE A 319 26.95 2.54 -2.22
N THR A 320 27.93 1.72 -1.81
CA THR A 320 29.33 2.14 -1.59
C THR A 320 30.20 1.97 -2.84
N ILE A 321 29.72 1.20 -3.83
CA ILE A 321 30.38 0.99 -5.12
C ILE A 321 30.55 2.34 -5.85
N SER A 322 31.73 2.58 -6.42
CA SER A 322 31.99 3.76 -7.24
C SER A 322 31.26 3.69 -8.58
N LEU A 323 30.88 4.84 -9.13
CA LEU A 323 30.28 4.88 -10.48
C LEU A 323 31.23 4.30 -11.54
N GLU A 324 32.53 4.53 -11.39
CA GLU A 324 33.57 4.02 -12.31
C GLU A 324 33.63 2.48 -12.32
N ASP A 325 33.57 1.83 -11.15
CA ASP A 325 33.57 0.36 -11.05
C ASP A 325 32.30 -0.25 -11.65
N LEU A 326 31.16 0.42 -11.46
CA LEU A 326 29.88 0.00 -12.00
C LEU A 326 29.84 0.17 -13.52
N GLU A 327 30.33 1.29 -14.04
CA GLU A 327 30.48 1.54 -15.49
C GLU A 327 31.41 0.52 -16.14
N SER A 328 32.56 0.25 -15.53
CA SER A 328 33.49 -0.80 -15.98
C SER A 328 32.80 -2.17 -16.03
N THR A 329 31.95 -2.48 -15.04
CA THR A 329 31.17 -3.72 -15.01
C THR A 329 30.14 -3.76 -16.15
N PHE A 330 29.42 -2.68 -16.42
CA PHE A 330 28.48 -2.61 -17.56
C PHE A 330 29.20 -2.76 -18.91
N GLU A 331 30.35 -2.12 -19.12
CA GLU A 331 31.14 -2.29 -20.34
C GLU A 331 31.56 -3.75 -20.58
N LYS A 332 31.98 -4.44 -19.52
CA LYS A 332 32.33 -5.86 -19.57
C LYS A 332 31.09 -6.72 -19.89
N LEU A 333 29.94 -6.44 -19.28
CA LEU A 333 28.68 -7.14 -19.55
C LEU A 333 28.19 -6.95 -21.01
N ILE A 334 28.32 -5.75 -21.57
CA ILE A 334 27.98 -5.46 -22.97
C ILE A 334 28.93 -6.21 -23.90
N SER A 335 30.24 -6.08 -23.66
CA SER A 335 31.25 -6.68 -24.53
C SER A 335 31.26 -8.22 -24.49
N THR A 336 30.66 -8.83 -23.47
CA THR A 336 30.46 -10.29 -23.37
C THR A 336 29.08 -10.75 -23.86
N SER A 337 28.25 -9.83 -24.38
CA SER A 337 26.87 -10.11 -24.83
C SER A 337 25.95 -10.62 -23.71
N ILE A 338 26.26 -10.32 -22.44
CA ILE A 338 25.34 -10.64 -21.33
C ILE A 338 24.15 -9.67 -21.35
N ILE A 339 24.42 -8.41 -21.66
CA ILE A 339 23.39 -7.38 -21.80
C ILE A 339 23.52 -6.67 -23.15
N ASN A 340 22.45 -6.01 -23.55
CA ASN A 340 22.47 -5.01 -24.60
C ASN A 340 22.19 -3.63 -24.00
N GLN A 341 22.85 -2.63 -24.58
CA GLN A 341 22.45 -1.24 -24.40
C GLN A 341 21.30 -0.96 -25.34
N SER A 342 20.12 -0.66 -24.79
CA SER A 342 19.00 -0.15 -25.60
C SER A 342 18.99 1.37 -25.50
N ILE A 343 18.99 2.04 -26.66
CA ILE A 343 18.81 3.49 -26.75
C ILE A 343 17.31 3.75 -26.60
N ILE A 344 16.91 4.33 -25.47
CA ILE A 344 15.69 5.13 -25.43
C ILE A 344 15.97 6.37 -26.29
N HIS A 345 15.31 6.48 -27.45
CA HIS A 345 15.47 7.64 -28.33
C HIS A 345 14.81 8.88 -27.69
N GLY A 346 15.53 9.54 -26.78
CA GLY A 346 15.33 10.94 -26.42
C GLY A 346 16.29 11.81 -27.22
N LEU A 347 15.80 12.58 -28.20
CA LEU A 347 16.61 13.49 -28.99
C LEU A 347 16.92 14.79 -28.22
N ASN A 348 18.19 15.20 -28.30
CA ASN A 348 18.74 16.56 -28.23
C ASN A 348 18.20 17.54 -27.18
N ILE A 349 18.96 17.73 -26.10
CA ILE A 349 19.13 19.04 -25.46
C ILE A 349 20.63 19.25 -25.27
N GLY A 350 21.14 20.35 -25.84
CA GLY A 350 22.54 20.74 -25.74
C GLY A 350 22.93 21.19 -24.34
N HIS A 351 24.21 21.00 -24.03
CA HIS A 351 24.91 21.33 -22.79
C HIS A 351 24.61 20.38 -21.63
N PHE A 352 25.57 19.48 -21.35
CA PHE A 352 25.66 18.52 -20.25
C PHE A 352 24.65 18.72 -19.13
N GLU A 353 23.63 17.85 -19.04
CA GLU A 353 23.00 17.45 -17.77
C GLU A 353 22.10 16.21 -17.96
N GLU A 354 22.14 15.36 -16.96
CA GLU A 354 21.63 13.99 -16.89
C GLU A 354 20.12 13.88 -17.11
N THR A 355 19.69 12.85 -17.86
CA THR A 355 18.44 12.05 -17.72
C THR A 355 18.07 11.25 -18.98
N SER A 356 18.98 11.03 -19.92
CA SER A 356 18.87 9.92 -20.88
C SER A 356 19.51 8.66 -20.29
N GLY A 357 18.87 8.09 -19.26
CA GLY A 357 19.33 6.83 -18.67
C GLY A 357 19.37 5.74 -19.75
N PHE A 358 20.56 5.24 -20.10
CA PHE A 358 20.68 4.04 -20.89
C PHE A 358 19.94 2.91 -20.18
N CYS A 359 18.94 2.30 -20.82
CA CYS A 359 18.33 1.09 -20.29
C CYS A 359 19.13 -0.11 -20.78
N TYR A 360 19.82 -0.74 -19.85
CA TYR A 360 20.41 -2.06 -20.06
C TYR A 360 19.32 -3.12 -19.97
N GLN A 361 19.37 -4.08 -20.87
CA GLN A 361 18.48 -5.24 -20.85
C GLN A 361 19.31 -6.51 -21.00
N PHE A 362 18.94 -7.56 -20.26
CA PHE A 362 19.52 -8.87 -20.48
C PHE A 362 19.27 -9.32 -21.92
N ASN A 363 20.27 -9.94 -22.52
CA ASN A 363 20.09 -10.53 -23.84
C ASN A 363 19.03 -11.63 -23.79
N GLY A 364 18.20 -11.75 -24.84
CA GLY A 364 17.02 -12.63 -24.84
C GLY A 364 17.31 -14.13 -24.65
N HIS A 365 18.57 -14.55 -24.75
CA HIS A 365 19.01 -15.92 -24.47
C HIS A 365 19.40 -16.15 -23.00
N ILE A 366 19.40 -15.12 -22.17
CA ILE A 366 19.73 -15.17 -20.74
C ILE A 366 18.44 -15.12 -19.93
N ASN A 367 18.31 -16.04 -18.98
CA ASN A 367 17.18 -16.02 -18.05
C ASN A 367 17.39 -14.92 -16.99
N SER A 368 16.73 -13.77 -17.19
CA SER A 368 16.81 -12.63 -16.27
C SER A 368 16.01 -12.79 -14.97
N LYS A 369 15.18 -13.84 -14.85
CA LYS A 369 14.36 -14.05 -13.64
C LYS A 369 15.22 -14.41 -12.43
N ASP A 370 16.26 -15.20 -12.66
CA ASP A 370 17.18 -15.67 -11.63
C ASP A 370 18.60 -15.13 -11.87
N ILE A 371 18.82 -13.92 -11.36
CA ILE A 371 20.10 -13.20 -11.48
C ILE A 371 21.25 -13.92 -10.77
N TYR A 372 20.97 -14.78 -9.79
CA TYR A 372 22.00 -15.51 -9.05
C TYR A 372 22.57 -16.69 -9.84
N ASN A 373 21.83 -17.18 -10.85
CA ASN A 373 22.21 -18.31 -11.69
C ASN A 373 22.63 -17.91 -13.12
N ILE A 374 22.91 -16.63 -13.37
CA ILE A 374 23.41 -16.14 -14.68
C ILE A 374 24.73 -16.84 -15.07
N PHE A 375 25.56 -17.18 -14.10
CA PHE A 375 26.84 -17.87 -14.33
C PHE A 375 26.78 -19.39 -14.14
N SER A 376 25.58 -19.98 -14.13
CA SER A 376 25.44 -21.44 -14.20
C SER A 376 26.07 -22.00 -15.48
N GLU A 377 26.50 -23.27 -15.43
CA GLU A 377 27.14 -23.93 -16.58
C GLU A 377 26.29 -23.86 -17.86
N GLU A 378 24.98 -24.02 -17.72
CA GLU A 378 24.02 -23.90 -18.82
C GLU A 378 24.03 -22.49 -19.45
N ASN A 379 23.97 -21.44 -18.63
CA ASN A 379 23.95 -20.06 -19.11
C ASN A 379 25.31 -19.62 -19.66
N LEU A 380 26.43 -20.05 -19.06
CA LEU A 380 27.77 -19.84 -19.61
C LEU A 380 27.91 -20.45 -21.00
N ASN A 381 27.36 -21.65 -21.23
CA ASN A 381 27.32 -22.26 -22.56
C ASN A 381 26.50 -21.42 -23.55
N LYS A 382 25.35 -20.87 -23.13
CA LYS A 382 24.56 -19.96 -23.97
C LYS A 382 25.33 -18.68 -24.32
N ILE A 383 25.98 -18.05 -23.33
CA ILE A 383 26.81 -16.84 -23.53
C ILE A 383 27.96 -17.13 -24.51
N LYS A 384 28.66 -18.26 -24.33
CA LYS A 384 29.77 -18.69 -25.21
C LYS A 384 29.33 -19.14 -26.61
N ASN A 385 28.02 -19.29 -26.82
CA ASN A 385 27.36 -19.52 -28.11
C ASN A 385 26.67 -18.25 -28.66
N SER A 386 26.89 -17.07 -28.07
CA SER A 386 26.46 -15.81 -28.66
C SER A 386 27.31 -15.45 -29.89
N PRO A 387 26.82 -14.60 -30.82
CA PRO A 387 27.58 -14.13 -31.99
C PRO A 387 28.95 -13.55 -31.62
N THR A 388 29.06 -12.91 -30.46
CA THR A 388 30.30 -12.33 -29.94
C THR A 388 31.42 -13.37 -29.76
N PHE A 389 31.07 -14.60 -29.35
CA PHE A 389 32.03 -15.71 -29.22
C PHE A 389 32.09 -16.60 -30.48
N ILE A 390 30.97 -16.76 -31.20
CA ILE A 390 30.90 -17.60 -32.41
C ILE A 390 31.65 -16.97 -33.57
N ASN A 391 31.54 -15.65 -33.79
CA ASN A 391 32.15 -15.00 -34.94
C ASN A 391 33.69 -15.17 -34.95
N PRO A 392 34.42 -14.91 -33.84
CA PRO A 392 35.85 -15.22 -33.78
C PRO A 392 36.17 -16.71 -34.00
N LYS A 393 35.37 -17.63 -33.46
CA LYS A 393 35.57 -19.09 -33.66
C LYS A 393 35.38 -19.50 -35.12
N SER A 394 34.35 -18.98 -35.78
CA SER A 394 34.05 -19.22 -37.20
C SER A 394 35.16 -18.66 -38.09
N GLU A 395 35.63 -17.44 -37.80
CA GLU A 395 36.75 -16.81 -38.50
C GLU A 395 38.03 -17.65 -38.39
N ILE A 396 38.35 -18.17 -37.20
CA ILE A 396 39.47 -19.10 -36.99
C ILE A 396 39.31 -20.34 -37.90
N SER A 397 38.13 -20.97 -37.90
CA SER A 397 37.86 -22.16 -38.72
C SER A 397 38.03 -21.87 -40.22
N ASN A 398 37.44 -20.79 -40.71
CA ASN A 398 37.52 -20.37 -42.12
C ASN A 398 38.97 -20.10 -42.55
N LYS A 399 39.77 -19.43 -41.69
CA LYS A 399 41.17 -19.15 -42.02
C LYS A 399 42.06 -20.41 -41.91
N GLN A 400 41.73 -21.35 -41.01
CA GLN A 400 42.39 -22.67 -40.97
C GLN A 400 42.12 -23.48 -42.24
N GLU A 401 40.88 -23.47 -42.74
CA GLU A 401 40.52 -24.10 -44.02
C GLU A 401 41.24 -23.42 -45.19
N ASN A 402 41.32 -22.08 -45.19
CA ASN A 402 42.09 -21.35 -46.19
C ASN A 402 43.57 -21.75 -46.20
N ILE A 403 44.19 -21.92 -45.03
CA ILE A 403 45.57 -22.43 -44.91
C ILE A 403 45.70 -23.84 -45.49
N LYS A 404 44.75 -24.75 -45.21
CA LYS A 404 44.75 -26.12 -45.78
C LYS A 404 44.66 -26.09 -47.30
N SER A 405 43.80 -25.24 -47.88
CA SER A 405 43.68 -25.07 -49.33
C SER A 405 44.96 -24.50 -49.95
N ILE A 406 45.61 -23.55 -49.28
CA ILE A 406 46.93 -23.03 -49.71
C ILE A 406 47.99 -24.13 -49.66
N ASP A 407 48.01 -24.96 -48.62
CA ASP A 407 48.95 -26.08 -48.49
C ASP A 407 48.77 -27.10 -49.63
N LEU A 408 47.53 -27.42 -50.00
CA LEU A 408 47.23 -28.25 -51.17
C LEU A 408 47.74 -27.63 -52.47
N LEU A 409 47.50 -26.33 -52.70
CA LEU A 409 47.99 -25.62 -53.89
C LEU A 409 49.52 -25.60 -53.96
N ILE A 410 50.20 -25.40 -52.83
CA ILE A 410 51.67 -25.47 -52.76
C ILE A 410 52.15 -26.88 -53.14
N GLN A 411 51.52 -27.94 -52.63
CA GLN A 411 51.86 -29.32 -52.97
C GLN A 411 51.65 -29.63 -54.46
N GLU A 412 50.53 -29.16 -55.05
CA GLU A 412 50.27 -29.28 -56.49
C GLU A 412 51.34 -28.57 -57.32
N CYS A 413 51.71 -27.34 -56.93
CA CYS A 413 52.77 -26.57 -57.56
C CYS A 413 54.11 -27.32 -57.49
N ILE A 414 54.53 -27.78 -56.31
CA ILE A 414 55.78 -28.55 -56.12
C ILE A 414 55.77 -29.81 -56.98
N THR A 415 54.67 -30.57 -56.98
CA THR A 415 54.52 -31.80 -57.78
C THR A 415 54.66 -31.52 -59.28
N TRP A 416 54.01 -30.47 -59.77
CA TRP A 416 54.11 -30.04 -61.16
C TRP A 416 55.52 -29.61 -61.55
N PHE A 417 56.17 -28.79 -60.71
CA PHE A 417 57.53 -28.33 -60.99
C PHE A 417 58.55 -29.47 -60.97
N ASN A 418 58.42 -30.42 -60.04
CA ASN A 418 59.27 -31.62 -59.98
C ASN A 418 59.13 -32.48 -61.24
N LYS A 419 57.90 -32.65 -61.75
CA LYS A 419 57.63 -33.38 -63.01
C LYS A 419 58.29 -32.72 -64.23
N ASN A 420 58.48 -31.40 -64.21
CA ASN A 420 59.07 -30.63 -65.30
C ASN A 420 60.58 -30.32 -65.11
N GLY A 421 61.24 -30.94 -64.13
CA GLY A 421 62.68 -30.77 -63.88
C GLY A 421 63.09 -29.37 -63.39
N ILE A 422 62.15 -28.63 -62.78
CA ILE A 422 62.37 -27.26 -62.29
C ILE A 422 62.78 -27.33 -60.82
N LYS A 423 64.02 -26.93 -60.52
CA LYS A 423 64.56 -26.93 -59.14
C LYS A 423 64.41 -25.58 -58.42
N ASN A 424 64.45 -24.47 -59.17
CA ASN A 424 64.25 -23.13 -58.61
C ASN A 424 62.86 -22.61 -59.00
N TYR A 425 61.91 -22.84 -58.10
CA TYR A 425 60.48 -22.62 -58.32
C TYR A 425 60.12 -21.13 -58.49
N ASP A 426 60.90 -20.22 -57.90
CA ASP A 426 60.64 -18.78 -57.96
C ASP A 426 61.27 -18.11 -59.19
N GLU A 427 62.41 -18.60 -59.69
CA GLU A 427 63.11 -18.04 -60.87
C GLU A 427 62.40 -18.36 -62.19
N LYS A 428 61.90 -19.60 -62.35
CA LYS A 428 61.29 -20.04 -63.63
C LYS A 428 59.87 -19.50 -63.87
N ILE A 429 59.19 -18.99 -62.84
CA ILE A 429 57.86 -18.36 -62.99
C ILE A 429 57.97 -17.03 -63.76
N ALA A 430 59.09 -16.32 -63.65
CA ALA A 430 59.32 -15.07 -64.35
C ALA A 430 59.61 -15.25 -65.86
N GLU A 431 60.18 -16.39 -66.28
CA GLU A 431 60.56 -16.67 -67.67
C GLU A 431 59.41 -17.21 -68.55
N ILE A 432 58.51 -18.03 -68.00
CA ILE A 432 57.60 -18.85 -68.81
C ILE A 432 56.24 -18.16 -69.06
N GLY A 433 55.96 -17.02 -68.41
CA GLY A 433 54.74 -16.24 -68.66
C GLY A 433 53.46 -17.07 -68.61
N TYR A 434 53.10 -17.59 -67.43
CA TYR A 434 51.89 -18.40 -67.23
C TYR A 434 50.70 -17.54 -66.72
N PRO A 435 49.44 -18.02 -66.88
CA PRO A 435 48.21 -17.23 -66.81
C PRO A 435 47.96 -16.69 -65.40
N SER A 436 47.19 -15.61 -65.35
CA SER A 436 46.89 -14.68 -64.25
C SER A 436 46.57 -15.26 -62.85
N ASP A 437 46.42 -16.57 -62.69
CA ASP A 437 45.71 -17.16 -61.54
C ASP A 437 46.60 -18.01 -60.60
N ARG A 438 47.91 -18.20 -60.89
CA ARG A 438 48.82 -18.94 -59.98
C ARG A 438 49.94 -18.06 -59.42
N GLN A 439 49.87 -17.79 -58.12
CA GLN A 439 50.84 -17.00 -57.35
C GLN A 439 52.14 -17.79 -57.08
N SER A 440 53.29 -17.11 -56.93
CA SER A 440 54.56 -17.76 -56.55
C SER A 440 54.43 -18.46 -55.19
N ILE A 441 55.18 -19.54 -54.97
CA ILE A 441 55.20 -20.28 -53.69
C ILE A 441 55.55 -19.32 -52.55
N LYS A 442 56.49 -18.37 -52.79
CA LYS A 442 56.80 -17.28 -51.87
C LYS A 442 55.58 -16.45 -51.47
N LYS A 443 54.74 -16.06 -52.43
CA LYS A 443 53.51 -15.27 -52.18
C LYS A 443 52.44 -16.08 -51.45
N LEU A 444 52.27 -17.36 -51.79
CA LEU A 444 51.37 -18.28 -51.08
C LEU A 444 51.78 -18.48 -49.62
N ASN A 445 53.09 -18.65 -49.37
CA ASN A 445 53.63 -18.71 -48.00
C ASN A 445 53.42 -17.40 -47.23
N GLN A 446 53.55 -16.25 -47.89
CA GLN A 446 53.28 -14.96 -47.26
C GLN A 446 51.80 -14.82 -46.86
N ILE A 447 50.86 -15.23 -47.71
CA ILE A 447 49.43 -15.24 -47.38
C ILE A 447 49.15 -16.19 -46.20
N LYS A 448 49.79 -17.36 -46.18
CA LYS A 448 49.66 -18.33 -45.08
C LYS A 448 50.12 -17.73 -43.74
N GLU A 449 51.25 -17.02 -43.70
CA GLU A 449 51.71 -16.32 -42.49
C GLU A 449 50.77 -15.19 -42.06
N THR A 450 50.20 -14.43 -43.02
CA THR A 450 49.14 -13.46 -42.71
C THR A 450 47.93 -14.14 -42.07
N ARG A 451 47.46 -15.26 -42.61
CA ARG A 451 46.32 -16.02 -42.03
C ARG A 451 46.62 -16.57 -40.64
N ARG A 452 47.86 -17.04 -40.38
CA ARG A 452 48.30 -17.46 -39.05
C ARG A 452 48.24 -16.30 -38.04
N THR A 453 48.68 -15.12 -38.45
CA THR A 453 48.62 -13.91 -37.64
C THR A 453 47.18 -13.51 -37.32
N GLU A 454 46.28 -13.52 -38.31
CA GLU A 454 44.85 -13.27 -38.11
C GLU A 454 44.21 -14.29 -37.14
N ILE A 455 44.52 -15.58 -37.28
CA ILE A 455 44.04 -16.62 -36.35
C ILE A 455 44.48 -16.32 -34.91
N ASN A 456 45.74 -15.93 -34.70
CA ASN A 456 46.24 -15.58 -33.37
C ASN A 456 45.51 -14.35 -32.80
N ASN A 457 45.20 -13.35 -33.63
CA ASN A 457 44.41 -12.19 -33.22
C ASN A 457 43.00 -12.61 -32.76
N TYR A 458 42.31 -13.47 -33.51
CA TYR A 458 40.99 -13.97 -33.10
C TYR A 458 41.04 -14.86 -31.85
N LYS A 459 42.09 -15.66 -31.66
CA LYS A 459 42.30 -16.41 -30.41
C LYS A 459 42.48 -15.46 -29.21
N ASN A 460 43.26 -14.40 -29.38
CA ASN A 460 43.45 -13.38 -28.35
C ASN A 460 42.13 -12.69 -28.00
N ILE A 461 41.26 -12.41 -28.98
CA ILE A 461 39.91 -11.87 -28.73
C ILE A 461 39.11 -12.82 -27.81
N ILE A 462 39.10 -14.12 -28.09
CA ILE A 462 38.39 -15.11 -27.26
C ILE A 462 38.96 -15.14 -25.83
N ILE A 463 40.29 -15.11 -25.69
CA ILE A 463 40.97 -15.08 -24.37
C ILE A 463 40.54 -13.83 -23.59
N ILE A 464 40.53 -12.65 -24.23
CA ILE A 464 40.09 -11.40 -23.59
C ILE A 464 38.63 -11.49 -23.15
N LEU A 465 37.75 -12.09 -23.96
CA LEU A 465 36.35 -12.28 -23.61
C LEU A 465 36.17 -13.24 -22.42
N ASP A 466 36.92 -14.34 -22.36
CA ASP A 466 36.91 -15.25 -21.22
C ASP A 466 37.46 -14.58 -19.94
N GLN A 467 38.53 -13.79 -20.05
CA GLN A 467 39.05 -13.00 -18.93
C GLN A 467 38.04 -11.97 -18.41
N LYS A 468 37.30 -11.32 -19.33
CA LYS A 468 36.21 -10.42 -18.95
C LYS A 468 35.12 -11.17 -18.19
N LEU A 469 34.69 -12.36 -18.64
CA LEU A 469 33.70 -13.17 -17.93
C LEU A 469 34.13 -13.49 -16.49
N ILE A 470 35.38 -13.92 -16.30
CA ILE A 470 35.94 -14.19 -14.97
C ILE A 470 35.92 -12.91 -14.12
N SER A 471 36.39 -11.79 -14.66
CA SER A 471 36.42 -10.51 -13.94
C SER A 471 35.04 -10.00 -13.53
N ILE A 472 33.98 -10.34 -14.29
CA ILE A 472 32.61 -10.01 -13.91
C ILE A 472 32.18 -10.93 -12.76
N GLN A 473 32.47 -12.24 -12.83
CA GLN A 473 32.11 -13.18 -11.76
C GLN A 473 32.73 -12.83 -10.41
N GLU A 474 33.95 -12.28 -10.43
CA GLU A 474 34.70 -11.92 -9.22
C GLU A 474 34.42 -10.49 -8.72
N SER A 475 33.73 -9.65 -9.52
CA SER A 475 33.47 -8.25 -9.16
C SER A 475 32.33 -8.13 -8.14
N ASP A 476 32.59 -7.41 -7.05
CA ASP A 476 31.58 -7.06 -6.05
C ASP A 476 30.43 -6.22 -6.65
N ALA A 477 30.70 -5.48 -7.73
CA ALA A 477 29.71 -4.66 -8.42
C ALA A 477 28.72 -5.45 -9.28
N THR A 478 28.98 -6.73 -9.55
CA THR A 478 28.19 -7.54 -10.50
C THR A 478 26.77 -7.80 -10.00
N LEU A 479 26.60 -8.14 -8.72
CA LEU A 479 25.26 -8.38 -8.16
C LEU A 479 24.43 -7.10 -8.21
N THR A 480 25.03 -5.97 -7.81
CA THR A 480 24.41 -4.64 -7.92
C THR A 480 23.99 -4.35 -9.36
N ALA A 481 24.90 -4.52 -10.33
CA ALA A 481 24.59 -4.33 -11.75
C ALA A 481 23.40 -5.18 -12.19
N PHE A 482 23.36 -6.47 -11.85
CA PHE A 482 22.25 -7.35 -12.23
C PHE A 482 20.91 -6.95 -11.63
N ILE A 483 20.87 -6.52 -10.36
CA ILE A 483 19.64 -6.05 -9.73
C ILE A 483 19.15 -4.76 -10.41
N LEU A 484 20.06 -3.81 -10.68
CA LEU A 484 19.74 -2.56 -11.37
C LEU A 484 19.17 -2.82 -12.76
N ILE A 485 19.78 -3.73 -13.52
CA ILE A 485 19.30 -4.14 -14.86
C ILE A 485 17.93 -4.82 -14.76
N LYS A 486 17.78 -5.79 -13.84
CA LYS A 486 16.54 -6.57 -13.68
C LYS A 486 15.34 -5.67 -13.42
N TYR A 487 15.49 -4.63 -12.59
CA TYR A 487 14.38 -3.75 -12.22
C TYR A 487 14.41 -2.37 -12.89
N GLY A 488 15.39 -2.12 -13.77
CA GLY A 488 15.56 -0.85 -14.45
C GLY A 488 15.81 0.33 -13.50
N ILE A 489 16.43 0.08 -12.34
CA ILE A 489 16.70 1.09 -11.30
C ILE A 489 17.92 1.92 -11.68
N SER A 490 17.85 3.24 -11.49
CA SER A 490 19.02 4.12 -11.60
C SER A 490 19.84 4.05 -10.32
N TYR A 491 21.14 3.72 -10.44
CA TYR A 491 22.03 3.64 -9.28
C TYR A 491 22.15 4.98 -8.54
N THR A 492 22.30 6.07 -9.28
CA THR A 492 22.42 7.43 -8.73
C THR A 492 21.18 7.81 -7.94
N GLU A 493 19.98 7.70 -8.56
CA GLU A 493 18.70 8.01 -7.90
C GLU A 493 18.49 7.16 -6.65
N TYR A 494 18.78 5.86 -6.73
CA TYR A 494 18.63 4.93 -5.61
C TYR A 494 19.59 5.27 -4.46
N SER A 495 20.87 5.48 -4.76
CA SER A 495 21.90 5.82 -3.77
C SER A 495 21.55 7.14 -3.06
N GLU A 496 21.13 8.17 -3.79
CA GLU A 496 20.70 9.45 -3.22
C GLU A 496 19.49 9.28 -2.30
N TYR A 497 18.48 8.54 -2.75
CA TYR A 497 17.28 8.28 -1.94
C TYR A 497 17.63 7.55 -0.64
N ILE A 498 18.43 6.47 -0.70
CA ILE A 498 18.81 5.72 0.50
C ILE A 498 19.66 6.57 1.47
N LYS A 499 20.62 7.34 0.97
CA LYS A 499 21.43 8.26 1.77
C LYS A 499 20.57 9.33 2.46
N SER A 500 19.57 9.87 1.75
CA SER A 500 18.63 10.85 2.32
C SER A 500 17.78 10.23 3.46
N LYS A 501 17.29 9.00 3.26
CA LYS A 501 16.49 8.26 4.24
C LYS A 501 17.29 7.91 5.50
N GLN A 502 18.54 7.47 5.34
CA GLN A 502 19.45 7.20 6.47
C GLN A 502 19.75 8.47 7.28
N SER A 503 19.97 9.59 6.60
CA SER A 503 20.22 10.90 7.24
C SER A 503 19.02 11.37 8.07
N LEU A 504 17.81 11.26 7.53
CA LEU A 504 16.57 11.58 8.25
C LEU A 504 16.39 10.71 9.50
N ASN A 505 16.63 9.40 9.40
CA ASN A 505 16.50 8.49 10.55
C ASN A 505 17.48 8.83 11.67
N THR A 506 18.69 9.29 11.31
CA THR A 506 19.72 9.68 12.28
C THR A 506 19.32 10.97 13.02
N LEU A 507 18.73 11.94 12.32
CA LEU A 507 18.22 13.18 12.91
C LEU A 507 17.00 12.96 13.82
N VAL A 508 16.14 11.99 13.51
CA VAL A 508 14.98 11.64 14.34
C VAL A 508 15.40 10.88 15.61
N GLN A 509 16.50 10.15 15.60
CA GLN A 509 17.03 9.47 16.79
C GLN A 509 17.82 10.40 17.73
N GLN A 510 18.23 11.59 17.26
CA GLN A 510 18.99 12.58 18.03
C GLN A 510 18.12 13.67 18.68
N ASN A 511 16.83 13.76 18.31
CA ASN A 511 15.83 14.64 18.90
C ASN A 511 14.81 13.82 19.69
#